data_AF-A0A177QTC0-F1
#
_entry.id   AF-A0A177QTC0-F1
#
_cell.length_a   1.000
_cell.length_b   1.000
_cell.length_c   1.000
_cell.angle_alpha   90.00
_cell.angle_beta   90.00
_cell.angle_gamma   90.00
#
_symmetry.space_group_name_H-M   'P 1'
#
loop_
_entity.id
_entity.type
_entity.pdbx_description
1 polymer ?
#
loop_
_entity_poly.entity_id
_entity_poly.type
_entity_poly.pdbx_seq_one_letter_code
_entity_poly.pdbx_strand_id
1 'polypeptide(L)'
;MERGQAPGEIVPVLSDAARLAREQKLRDLLVISSDDDPATPGAVCAAMEELYGLGAPPPFRIAFVTCTLPQYNAYRFAERYAHRFGIVAKVHVSVYEAENWLGMRGGLRAATPPR
;
A
#
# COMPACT_ATOMS: atom_id res chain seq x y z
N MET A 1 28.70 -1.26 16.31
CA MET A 1 27.42 -0.95 16.98
C MET A 1 26.42 -0.65 15.89
N GLU A 2 25.59 -1.64 15.58
CA GLU A 2 24.62 -1.61 14.48
C GLU A 2 23.43 -0.73 14.90
N ARG A 3 23.10 0.26 14.06
CA ARG A 3 21.92 1.10 14.25
C ARG A 3 20.70 0.28 13.88
N GLY A 4 19.97 -0.21 14.88
CA GLY A 4 18.61 -0.70 14.69
C GLY A 4 17.75 0.42 14.13
N GLN A 5 17.38 0.31 12.86
CA GLN A 5 16.48 1.24 12.21
C GLN A 5 15.10 1.13 12.86
N ALA A 6 14.60 2.25 13.37
CA ALA A 6 13.39 2.29 14.18
C ALA A 6 12.16 1.89 13.33
N PRO A 7 11.18 1.16 13.89
CA PRO A 7 9.94 0.77 13.18
C PRO A 7 9.04 1.93 12.72
N GLY A 8 9.47 3.18 12.90
CA GLY A 8 8.65 4.38 12.74
C GLY A 8 8.66 5.03 11.35
N GLU A 9 9.52 4.60 10.42
CA GLU A 9 9.67 5.28 9.11
C GLU A 9 8.80 4.72 7.98
N ILE A 10 8.23 3.52 8.12
CA ILE A 10 7.38 2.90 7.06
C ILE A 10 5.93 3.37 7.17
N VAL A 11 5.49 3.59 8.41
CA VAL A 11 4.12 4.01 8.74
C VAL A 11 3.72 5.31 8.00
N PRO A 12 4.55 6.37 7.96
CA PRO A 12 4.19 7.65 7.34
C PRO A 12 3.78 7.54 5.87
N VAL A 13 4.46 6.70 5.08
CA VAL A 13 4.21 6.61 3.63
C VAL A 13 2.83 6.00 3.35
N LEU A 14 2.44 4.96 4.10
CA LEU A 14 1.12 4.34 3.93
C LEU A 14 0.01 5.18 4.55
N SER A 15 0.27 5.87 5.67
CA SER A 15 -0.67 6.81 6.30
C SER A 15 -0.92 8.05 5.43
N ASP A 16 0.12 8.61 4.81
CA ASP A 16 -0.02 9.70 3.85
C ASP A 16 -0.74 9.23 2.58
N ALA A 17 -0.45 8.03 2.09
CA ALA A 17 -1.19 7.42 0.99
C ALA A 17 -2.67 7.18 1.33
N ALA A 18 -2.97 6.79 2.57
CA ALA A 18 -4.32 6.62 3.09
C ALA A 18 -5.08 7.95 3.15
N ARG A 19 -4.44 8.98 3.70
CA ARG A 19 -5.00 10.33 3.77
C ARG A 19 -5.27 10.87 2.36
N LEU A 20 -4.30 10.73 1.46
CA LEU A 20 -4.42 11.14 0.06
C LEU A 20 -5.55 10.38 -0.65
N ALA A 21 -5.63 9.07 -0.45
CA ALA A 21 -6.66 8.23 -1.03
C ALA A 21 -8.06 8.63 -0.55
N ARG A 22 -8.20 8.96 0.74
CA ARG A 22 -9.45 9.53 1.27
C ARG A 22 -9.76 10.89 0.65
N GLU A 23 -8.81 11.84 0.69
CA GLU A 23 -9.01 13.21 0.21
C GLU A 23 -9.44 13.23 -1.26
N GLN A 24 -8.81 12.39 -2.08
CA GLN A 24 -9.10 12.28 -3.51
C GLN A 24 -10.19 11.25 -3.84
N LYS A 25 -10.79 10.61 -2.83
CA LYS A 25 -11.77 9.51 -2.99
C LYS A 25 -11.26 8.38 -3.89
N LEU A 26 -9.96 8.11 -3.85
CA LEU A 26 -9.37 6.98 -4.52
C LEU A 26 -9.92 5.69 -3.90
N ARG A 27 -10.14 4.70 -4.74
CA ARG A 27 -10.57 3.36 -4.33
C ARG A 27 -9.46 2.34 -4.49
N ASP A 28 -8.36 2.76 -5.09
CA ASP A 28 -7.27 1.91 -5.53
C ASP A 28 -5.96 2.55 -5.10
N LEU A 29 -5.06 1.74 -4.53
CA LEU A 29 -3.73 2.15 -4.13
C LEU A 29 -2.70 1.15 -4.66
N LEU A 30 -1.66 1.67 -5.31
CA LEU A 30 -0.49 0.92 -5.73
C LEU A 30 0.70 1.29 -4.84
N VAL A 31 1.27 0.30 -4.16
CA VAL A 31 2.44 0.46 -3.30
C VAL A 31 3.58 -0.32 -3.93
N ILE A 32 4.65 0.38 -4.32
CA ILE A 32 5.85 -0.24 -4.90
C ILE A 32 6.97 -0.17 -3.87
N SER A 33 7.39 -1.33 -3.40
CA SER A 33 8.47 -1.52 -2.45
C SER A 33 9.82 -1.39 -3.16
N SER A 34 10.77 -0.69 -2.55
CA SER A 34 12.18 -0.66 -2.99
C SER A 34 13.00 -1.71 -2.24
N ASP A 35 14.23 -1.99 -2.66
CA ASP A 35 15.09 -3.00 -2.01
C ASP A 35 15.35 -2.70 -0.52
N ASP A 36 15.35 -1.43 -0.13
CA ASP A 36 15.56 -0.96 1.25
C ASP A 36 14.24 -0.68 2.01
N ASP A 37 13.10 -1.11 1.48
CA ASP A 37 11.81 -0.88 2.15
C ASP A 37 11.82 -1.59 3.51
N PRO A 38 11.66 -0.83 4.62
CA PRO A 38 11.76 -1.40 5.95
C PRO A 38 10.49 -2.17 6.37
N ALA A 39 9.50 -2.35 5.48
CA ALA A 39 8.24 -3.06 5.71
C ALA A 39 8.36 -4.28 6.63
N THR A 40 7.73 -4.17 7.81
CA THR A 40 7.53 -5.28 8.73
C THR A 40 6.04 -5.66 8.77
N PRO A 41 5.68 -6.91 9.10
CA PRO A 41 4.28 -7.32 9.26
C PRO A 41 3.49 -6.41 10.21
N GLY A 42 4.11 -5.95 11.30
CA GLY A 42 3.49 -5.04 12.26
C GLY A 42 3.19 -3.66 11.66
N ALA A 43 4.16 -3.07 10.96
CA ALA A 43 4.00 -1.76 10.34
C ALA A 43 2.89 -1.76 9.26
N VAL A 44 2.84 -2.79 8.43
CA VAL A 44 1.80 -2.89 7.39
C VAL A 44 0.41 -3.16 7.97
N CYS A 45 0.30 -3.83 9.12
CA CYS A 45 -0.99 -3.99 9.80
C CYS A 45 -1.49 -2.68 10.39
N ALA A 46 -0.61 -1.93 11.06
CA ALA A 46 -0.94 -0.62 11.61
C ALA A 46 -1.44 0.33 10.50
N ALA A 47 -0.80 0.30 9.33
CA ALA A 47 -1.25 1.06 8.17
C ALA A 47 -2.65 0.65 7.67
N MET A 48 -3.01 -0.64 7.71
CA MET A 48 -4.36 -1.10 7.35
C MET A 48 -5.43 -0.63 8.33
N GLU A 49 -5.12 -0.67 9.63
CA GLU A 49 -6.00 -0.15 10.68
C GLU A 49 -6.21 1.35 10.51
N GLU A 50 -5.16 2.09 10.19
CA GLU A 50 -5.25 3.53 9.94
C GLU A 50 -6.07 3.85 8.68
N LEU A 51 -5.84 3.15 7.57
CA LEU A 51 -6.65 3.23 6.36
C LEU A 51 -8.14 3.04 6.65
N TYR A 52 -8.46 2.01 7.44
CA TYR A 52 -9.83 1.74 7.86
C TYR A 52 -10.38 2.85 8.77
N GLY A 53 -9.62 3.26 9.79
CA GLY A 53 -10.01 4.31 10.73
C GLY A 53 -10.21 5.69 10.08
N LEU A 54 -9.47 5.97 9.01
CA LEU A 54 -9.66 7.17 8.20
C LEU A 54 -10.91 7.11 7.33
N GLY A 55 -11.56 5.95 7.16
CA GLY A 55 -12.77 5.80 6.37
C GLY A 55 -12.51 5.61 4.88
N ALA A 56 -11.44 4.88 4.52
CA ALA A 56 -11.21 4.49 3.13
C ALA A 56 -12.48 3.86 2.53
N PRO A 57 -12.93 4.30 1.34
CA PRO A 57 -14.24 3.93 0.81
C PRO A 57 -14.26 2.46 0.36
N PRO A 58 -15.19 1.62 0.86
CA PRO A 58 -15.30 0.23 0.41
C PRO A 58 -15.95 0.12 -1.00
N PRO A 59 -15.51 -0.84 -1.85
CA PRO A 59 -14.33 -1.67 -1.69
C PRO A 59 -13.05 -0.87 -1.98
N PHE A 60 -12.13 -0.85 -1.03
CA PHE A 60 -10.80 -0.25 -1.21
C PHE A 60 -9.82 -1.36 -1.62
N ARG A 61 -9.10 -1.17 -2.72
CA ARG A 61 -8.16 -2.16 -3.26
C ARG A 61 -6.72 -1.67 -3.13
N ILE A 62 -5.82 -2.56 -2.73
CA ILE A 62 -4.40 -2.24 -2.56
C ILE A 62 -3.56 -3.31 -3.25
N ALA A 63 -2.69 -2.89 -4.16
CA ALA A 63 -1.68 -3.75 -4.75
C ALA A 63 -0.30 -3.44 -4.17
N PHE A 64 0.37 -4.46 -3.64
CA PHE A 64 1.76 -4.38 -3.19
C PHE A 64 2.68 -4.98 -4.24
N VAL A 65 3.69 -4.25 -4.67
CA VAL A 65 4.74 -4.76 -5.58
C VAL A 65 6.02 -4.88 -4.78
N THR A 66 6.62 -6.07 -4.78
CA THR A 66 7.82 -6.36 -3.99
C THR A 66 8.85 -7.08 -4.85
N CYS A 67 10.13 -6.78 -4.61
CA CYS A 67 11.26 -7.41 -5.29
C CYS A 67 12.06 -8.35 -4.37
N THR A 68 11.84 -8.29 -3.05
CA THR A 68 12.55 -9.12 -2.08
C THR A 68 11.61 -10.05 -1.30
N LEU A 69 12.14 -11.21 -0.86
CA LEU A 69 11.40 -12.19 -0.06
C LEU A 69 10.97 -11.66 1.32
N PRO A 70 11.79 -10.91 2.07
CA PRO A 70 11.36 -10.32 3.34
C PRO A 70 10.13 -9.42 3.20
N GLN A 71 10.14 -8.51 2.21
CA GLN A 71 9.00 -7.61 1.93
C GLN A 71 7.78 -8.40 1.48
N TYR A 72 7.97 -9.39 0.59
CA TYR A 72 6.90 -10.27 0.17
C TYR A 72 6.18 -10.88 1.38
N ASN A 73 6.93 -11.39 2.36
CA ASN A 73 6.35 -11.97 3.57
C ASN A 73 5.58 -10.93 4.42
N ALA A 74 6.11 -9.71 4.57
CA ALA A 74 5.41 -8.64 5.27
C ALA A 74 4.07 -8.30 4.60
N TYR A 75 4.07 -8.07 3.29
CA TYR A 75 2.85 -7.72 2.56
C TYR A 75 1.86 -8.87 2.40
N ARG A 76 2.34 -10.12 2.36
CA ARG A 76 1.45 -11.31 2.39
C ARG A 76 0.70 -11.42 3.72
N PHE A 77 1.30 -10.98 4.82
CA PHE A 77 0.60 -10.86 6.09
C PHE A 77 -0.49 -9.78 6.00
N ALA A 78 -0.16 -8.61 5.45
CA ALA A 78 -1.11 -7.52 5.23
C ALA A 78 -2.29 -7.95 4.35
N GLU A 79 -2.05 -8.74 3.30
CA GLU A 79 -3.10 -9.27 2.41
C GLU A 79 -4.20 -10.01 3.18
N ARG A 80 -3.79 -10.88 4.12
CA ARG A 80 -4.73 -11.63 4.97
C ARG A 80 -5.40 -10.75 6.00
N TYR A 81 -4.66 -9.79 6.54
CA TYR A 81 -5.15 -8.89 7.60
C TYR A 81 -6.19 -7.90 7.08
N ALA A 82 -5.96 -7.32 5.90
CA ALA A 82 -6.80 -6.33 5.23
C ALA A 82 -8.25 -6.80 5.02
N HIS A 83 -8.45 -8.11 4.82
CA HIS A 83 -9.79 -8.70 4.63
C HIS A 83 -10.74 -8.39 5.80
N ARG A 84 -10.22 -8.25 7.03
CA ARG A 84 -11.01 -7.89 8.23
C ARG A 84 -11.67 -6.52 8.14
N PHE A 85 -11.14 -5.63 7.30
CA PHE A 85 -11.59 -4.26 7.12
C PHE A 85 -12.36 -4.07 5.81
N GLY A 86 -12.67 -5.15 5.08
CA GLY A 86 -13.26 -5.06 3.75
C GLY A 86 -12.31 -4.47 2.69
N ILE A 87 -11.01 -4.40 3.00
CA ILE A 87 -9.95 -3.98 2.08
C ILE A 87 -9.50 -5.21 1.29
N VAL A 88 -9.47 -5.08 -0.04
CA VAL A 88 -8.99 -6.13 -0.94
C VAL A 88 -7.52 -5.83 -1.24
N ALA A 89 -6.61 -6.50 -0.55
CA ALA A 89 -5.19 -6.38 -0.81
C ALA A 89 -4.69 -7.53 -1.69
N LYS A 90 -3.60 -7.32 -2.44
CA LYS A 90 -2.90 -8.37 -3.18
C LYS A 90 -1.42 -8.05 -3.37
N VAL A 91 -0.56 -9.05 -3.18
CA VAL A 91 0.88 -8.94 -3.45
C VAL A 91 1.20 -9.42 -4.88
N HIS A 92 2.04 -8.67 -5.56
CA HIS A 92 2.55 -8.92 -6.90
C HIS A 92 4.08 -8.79 -6.93
N VAL A 93 4.72 -9.48 -7.88
CA VAL A 93 6.17 -9.38 -8.13
C VAL A 93 6.50 -8.49 -9.32
N SER A 94 5.48 -7.88 -9.92
CA SER A 94 5.60 -7.03 -11.10
C SER A 94 4.62 -5.87 -11.03
N VAL A 95 5.12 -4.66 -11.30
CA VAL A 95 4.30 -3.45 -11.43
C VAL A 95 3.22 -3.65 -12.48
N TYR A 96 3.57 -4.28 -13.61
CA TYR A 96 2.63 -4.51 -14.70
C TYR A 96 1.40 -5.32 -14.25
N GLU A 97 1.61 -6.41 -13.50
CA GLU A 97 0.50 -7.23 -13.02
C GLU A 97 -0.36 -6.50 -12.00
N ALA A 98 0.26 -5.71 -11.12
CA ALA A 98 -0.43 -4.91 -10.12
C ALA A 98 -1.31 -3.84 -10.77
N GLU A 99 -0.78 -3.10 -11.75
CA GLU A 99 -1.55 -2.12 -12.53
C GLU A 99 -2.71 -2.75 -13.29
N ASN A 100 -2.47 -3.92 -13.90
CA ASN A 100 -3.51 -4.66 -14.61
C ASN A 100 -4.62 -5.12 -13.65
N TRP A 101 -4.25 -5.60 -12.47
CA TRP A 101 -5.20 -6.03 -11.44
C TRP A 101 -6.03 -4.87 -10.88
N LEU A 102 -5.42 -3.70 -10.68
CA LEU A 102 -6.13 -2.48 -10.29
C LEU A 102 -6.98 -1.89 -11.43
N GLY A 103 -6.77 -2.31 -12.68
CA GLY A 103 -7.45 -1.74 -13.84
C GLY A 103 -6.94 -0.34 -14.22
N MET A 104 -5.70 -0.01 -13.83
CA MET A 104 -5.08 1.29 -14.09
C MET A 104 -4.56 1.43 -15.53
N ARG A 105 -4.51 0.33 -16.30
CA ARG A 105 -4.18 0.36 -17.72
C ARG A 105 -5.30 1.05 -18.52
N GLY A 106 -5.04 2.29 -18.90
CA GLY A 106 -5.96 3.16 -19.65
C GLY A 106 -6.13 4.57 -19.07
N GLY A 107 -5.48 4.90 -17.95
CA GLY A 107 -5.58 6.23 -17.36
C GLY A 107 -4.43 6.59 -16.45
N LEU A 108 -3.35 7.16 -17.04
CA LEU A 108 -2.77 8.33 -16.42
C LEU A 108 -3.88 9.41 -16.36
N ARG A 109 -4.72 9.35 -15.33
CA ARG A 109 -5.18 10.59 -14.68
C ARG A 109 -4.11 10.99 -13.68
N ALA A 110 -2.88 11.13 -14.17
CA ALA A 110 -1.92 11.99 -13.49
C ALA A 110 -2.56 13.38 -13.52
N ALA A 111 -2.83 13.95 -12.36
CA ALA A 111 -3.20 15.34 -12.24
C ALA A 111 -2.07 16.17 -12.86
N THR A 112 -2.26 16.52 -14.13
CA THR A 112 -1.43 17.54 -14.77
C THR A 112 -1.92 18.86 -14.19
N PRO A 113 -1.08 19.65 -13.50
CA PRO A 113 -1.54 20.95 -13.00
C PRO A 113 -1.98 21.80 -14.20
N PRO A 114 -3.10 22.54 -14.09
CA PRO A 114 -3.50 23.46 -15.14
C PRO A 114 -2.39 24.52 -15.32
N ARG A 115 -2.18 24.93 -16.57
CA ARG A 115 -1.30 26.04 -16.94
C ARG A 115 -1.79 27.36 -16.38
#